data_AF-A0A2U8E3S4-F1
#
_entry.id   AF-A0A2U8E3S4-F1
#
_cell.length_a   1.000
_cell.length_b   1.000
_cell.length_c   1.000
_cell.angle_alpha   90.00
_cell.angle_beta   90.00
_cell.angle_gamma   90.00
#
_symmetry.space_group_name_H-M   'P 1'
#
loop_
_entity.id
_entity.type
_entity.pdbx_description
1 polymer ?
#
loop_
_entity_poly.entity_id
_entity_poly.type
_entity_poly.pdbx_seq_one_letter_code
_entity_poly.pdbx_strand_id
1 'polypeptide(L)'
;MPSLVAASATSAAKEINRLHAEAQRLTAESRHSLDGALAAAWRAGRLLNEEKKRVRHSAGHGAWIPWLKHFFTGSMSTAHRYMRLAREAADPALLQGLSLRQAYARLGIATEPKHRALDGKPALPKPPAHVLLAGKLIRFLRQQNRRRTAHVAVNCIRDLAPLYAQLRPLFENTSEGVTS
;
A
#
# COMPACT_ATOMS: atom_id res chain seq x y z
N MET A 1 -49.11 27.51 -40.10
CA MET A 1 -47.76 26.92 -39.93
C MET A 1 -47.55 26.15 -38.60
N PRO A 2 -48.47 25.30 -38.10
CA PRO A 2 -48.21 24.46 -36.91
C PRO A 2 -47.67 23.04 -37.18
N SER A 3 -47.81 22.53 -38.42
CA SER A 3 -47.54 21.11 -38.73
C SER A 3 -46.06 20.72 -38.74
N LEU A 4 -45.15 21.65 -39.08
CA LEU A 4 -43.71 21.36 -39.18
C LEU A 4 -43.03 21.27 -37.80
N VAL A 5 -43.54 22.01 -36.80
CA VAL A 5 -43.01 22.02 -35.43
C VAL A 5 -43.40 20.73 -34.68
N ALA A 6 -44.61 20.23 -34.90
CA ALA A 6 -45.05 18.96 -34.32
C ALA A 6 -44.27 17.76 -34.89
N ALA A 7 -43.95 17.79 -36.20
CA ALA A 7 -43.17 16.75 -36.86
C ALA A 7 -41.70 16.72 -36.38
N SER A 8 -41.06 17.89 -36.20
CA SER A 8 -39.69 17.96 -35.67
C SER A 8 -39.60 17.55 -34.20
N ALA A 9 -40.57 17.92 -33.36
CA ALA A 9 -40.65 17.47 -31.98
C ALA A 9 -40.84 15.95 -31.85
N THR A 10 -41.64 15.35 -32.75
CA THR A 10 -41.83 13.88 -32.81
C THR A 10 -40.55 13.17 -33.26
N SER A 11 -39.79 13.78 -34.17
CA SER A 11 -38.47 13.27 -34.60
C SER A 11 -37.46 13.32 -33.44
N ALA A 12 -37.40 14.42 -32.70
CA ALA A 12 -36.54 14.55 -31.52
C ALA A 12 -36.90 13.53 -30.43
N ALA A 13 -38.19 13.33 -30.14
CA ALA A 13 -38.63 12.34 -29.15
C ALA A 13 -38.24 10.90 -29.55
N LYS A 14 -38.34 10.55 -30.83
CA LYS A 14 -37.87 9.24 -31.35
C LYS A 14 -36.37 9.07 -31.17
N GLU A 15 -35.59 10.11 -31.49
CA GLU A 15 -34.13 10.06 -31.37
C GLU A 15 -33.69 9.98 -29.90
N ILE A 16 -34.33 10.72 -29.00
CA ILE A 16 -34.10 10.62 -27.55
C ILE A 16 -34.34 9.19 -27.07
N ASN A 17 -35.45 8.58 -27.45
CA ASN A 17 -35.77 7.21 -27.05
C ASN A 17 -34.80 6.18 -27.65
N ARG A 18 -34.34 6.38 -28.89
CA ARG A 18 -33.29 5.56 -29.51
C ARG A 18 -31.98 5.64 -28.73
N LEU A 19 -31.53 6.85 -28.40
CA LEU A 19 -30.31 7.07 -27.63
C LEU A 19 -30.43 6.53 -26.19
N HIS A 20 -31.61 6.63 -25.57
CA HIS A 20 -31.86 6.05 -24.25
C HIS A 20 -31.76 4.52 -24.27
N ALA A 21 -32.39 3.86 -25.25
CA ALA A 21 -32.30 2.41 -25.41
C ALA A 21 -30.84 1.96 -25.67
N GLU A 22 -30.10 2.71 -26.48
CA GLU A 22 -28.67 2.47 -26.71
C GLU A 22 -27.85 2.61 -25.41
N ALA A 23 -28.10 3.66 -24.62
CA ALA A 23 -27.43 3.86 -23.34
C ALA A 23 -27.74 2.73 -22.35
N GLN A 24 -28.97 2.22 -22.31
CA GLN A 24 -29.33 1.07 -21.49
C GLN A 24 -28.57 -0.19 -21.91
N ARG A 25 -28.47 -0.45 -23.23
CA ARG A 25 -27.72 -1.58 -23.78
C ARG A 25 -26.24 -1.51 -23.40
N LEU A 26 -25.58 -0.38 -23.65
CA LEU A 26 -24.17 -0.18 -23.31
C LEU A 26 -23.91 -0.27 -21.81
N THR A 27 -24.86 0.18 -20.99
CA THR A 27 -24.78 0.06 -19.53
C THR A 27 -24.82 -1.41 -19.10
N ALA A 28 -25.68 -2.23 -19.69
CA ALA A 28 -25.78 -3.66 -19.37
C ALA A 28 -24.50 -4.41 -19.77
N GLU A 29 -23.96 -4.15 -20.96
CA GLU A 29 -22.71 -4.75 -21.44
C GLU A 29 -21.50 -4.35 -20.59
N SER A 30 -21.43 -3.07 -20.22
CA SER A 30 -20.40 -2.54 -19.31
C SER A 30 -20.45 -3.24 -17.96
N ARG A 31 -21.64 -3.39 -17.36
CA ARG A 31 -21.81 -4.11 -16.09
C ARG A 31 -21.32 -5.55 -16.18
N HIS A 32 -21.70 -6.28 -17.22
CA HIS A 32 -21.24 -7.65 -17.44
C HIS A 32 -19.70 -7.73 -17.53
N SER A 33 -19.08 -6.80 -18.26
CA SER A 33 -17.62 -6.73 -18.38
C SER A 33 -16.94 -6.41 -17.06
N LEU A 34 -17.52 -5.50 -16.25
CA LEU A 34 -17.01 -5.16 -14.92
C LEU A 34 -17.09 -6.35 -13.96
N ASP A 35 -18.21 -7.08 -13.96
CA ASP A 35 -18.39 -8.28 -13.15
C ASP A 35 -17.38 -9.37 -13.53
N GLY A 36 -17.18 -9.57 -14.84
CA GLY A 36 -16.18 -10.50 -15.36
C GLY A 36 -14.76 -10.13 -14.93
N ALA A 37 -14.38 -8.86 -15.04
CA ALA A 37 -13.08 -8.35 -14.61
C ALA A 37 -12.85 -8.52 -13.10
N LEU A 38 -13.88 -8.25 -12.30
CA LEU A 38 -13.83 -8.39 -10.85
C LEU A 38 -13.68 -9.85 -10.42
N ALA A 39 -14.45 -10.75 -11.01
CA ALA A 39 -14.35 -12.19 -10.77
C ALA A 39 -12.97 -12.73 -11.16
N ALA A 40 -12.43 -12.30 -12.31
CA ALA A 40 -11.10 -12.69 -12.75
C ALA A 40 -10.00 -12.20 -11.79
N ALA A 41 -10.05 -10.94 -11.38
CA ALA A 41 -9.12 -10.36 -10.40
C ALA A 41 -9.16 -11.09 -9.05
N TRP A 42 -10.35 -11.41 -8.57
CA TRP A 42 -10.53 -12.17 -7.33
C TRP A 42 -9.94 -13.59 -7.45
N ARG A 43 -10.24 -14.31 -8.55
CA ARG A 43 -9.67 -15.66 -8.80
C ARG A 43 -8.15 -15.63 -8.90
N ALA A 44 -7.59 -14.66 -9.62
CA ALA A 44 -6.15 -14.45 -9.69
C ALA A 44 -5.55 -14.19 -8.30
N GLY A 45 -6.21 -13.38 -7.48
CA GLY A 45 -5.83 -13.12 -6.10
C GLY A 45 -5.78 -14.37 -5.23
N ARG A 46 -6.75 -15.28 -5.38
CA ARG A 46 -6.75 -16.57 -4.69
C ARG A 46 -5.56 -17.43 -5.09
N LEU A 47 -5.32 -17.60 -6.39
CA LEU A 47 -4.19 -18.37 -6.91
C LEU A 47 -2.86 -17.78 -6.44
N LEU A 48 -2.70 -16.46 -6.47
CA LEU A 48 -1.50 -15.78 -5.97
C LEU A 48 -1.26 -16.03 -4.47
N ASN A 49 -2.32 -16.07 -3.66
CA ASN A 49 -2.20 -16.39 -2.23
C ASN A 49 -1.76 -17.85 -2.00
N GLU A 50 -2.26 -18.78 -2.81
CA GLU A 50 -1.88 -20.20 -2.76
C GLU A 50 -0.43 -20.40 -3.23
N GLU A 51 -0.05 -19.80 -4.35
CA GLU A 51 1.33 -19.86 -4.87
C GLU A 51 2.33 -19.24 -3.90
N LYS A 52 1.99 -18.12 -3.26
CA LYS A 52 2.86 -17.52 -2.26
C LYS A 52 3.16 -18.46 -1.10
N LYS A 53 2.18 -19.28 -0.69
CA LYS A 53 2.40 -20.33 0.32
C LYS A 53 3.32 -21.41 -0.24
N ARG A 54 3.02 -21.94 -1.43
CA ARG A 54 3.83 -22.99 -2.09
C ARG A 54 5.30 -22.58 -2.23
N VAL A 55 5.56 -21.38 -2.78
CA VAL A 55 6.91 -20.83 -2.95
C VAL A 55 7.63 -20.66 -1.61
N ARG A 56 6.92 -20.23 -0.56
CA ARG A 56 7.52 -20.12 0.78
C ARG A 56 7.91 -21.49 1.33
N HIS A 57 7.10 -22.52 1.10
CA HIS A 57 7.38 -23.88 1.54
C HIS A 57 8.50 -24.55 0.75
N SER A 58 8.59 -24.34 -0.56
CA SER A 58 9.58 -25.01 -1.41
C SER A 58 10.93 -24.29 -1.49
N ALA A 59 10.94 -22.95 -1.55
CA ALA A 59 12.12 -22.15 -1.83
C ALA A 59 12.51 -21.17 -0.69
N GLY A 60 11.79 -21.21 0.43
CA GLY A 60 12.11 -20.45 1.62
C GLY A 60 11.74 -18.96 1.59
N HIS A 61 12.24 -18.22 2.58
CA HIS A 61 11.90 -16.81 2.77
C HIS A 61 12.65 -15.95 1.74
N GLY A 62 11.91 -15.23 0.88
CA GLY A 62 12.47 -14.30 -0.11
C GLY A 62 12.28 -14.69 -1.58
N ALA A 63 12.00 -15.97 -1.86
CA ALA A 63 11.80 -16.49 -3.22
C ALA A 63 10.53 -15.96 -3.92
N TRP A 64 9.59 -15.39 -3.16
CA TRP A 64 8.33 -14.85 -3.70
C TRP A 64 8.53 -13.73 -4.72
N ILE A 65 9.46 -12.79 -4.47
CA ILE A 65 9.64 -11.64 -5.37
C ILE A 65 10.22 -12.06 -6.72
N PRO A 66 11.30 -12.86 -6.78
CA PRO A 66 11.79 -13.43 -8.05
C PRO A 66 10.72 -14.24 -8.79
N TRP A 67 9.98 -15.10 -8.07
CA TRP A 67 8.90 -15.89 -8.66
C TRP A 67 7.84 -14.99 -9.30
N LEU A 68 7.36 -13.98 -8.58
CA LEU A 68 6.31 -13.10 -9.08
C LEU A 68 6.78 -12.32 -10.32
N LYS A 69 8.04 -11.87 -10.37
CA LYS A 69 8.57 -11.17 -11.55
C LYS A 69 8.66 -12.07 -12.78
N HIS A 70 8.85 -13.38 -12.59
CA HIS A 70 8.98 -14.32 -13.70
C HIS A 70 7.62 -14.79 -14.21
N PHE A 71 6.66 -15.07 -13.31
CA PHE A 71 5.39 -15.70 -13.67
C PHE A 71 4.19 -14.75 -13.75
N PHE A 72 4.25 -13.55 -13.18
CA PHE A 72 3.14 -12.59 -13.19
C PHE A 72 3.50 -11.36 -14.03
N THR A 73 2.71 -11.12 -15.09
CA THR A 73 2.90 -10.01 -16.04
C THR A 73 2.53 -8.64 -15.44
N GLY A 74 1.74 -8.61 -14.37
CA GLY A 74 1.34 -7.38 -13.71
C GLY A 74 2.37 -6.85 -12.72
N SER A 75 2.11 -5.65 -12.19
CA SER A 75 2.97 -5.07 -11.15
C SER A 75 2.82 -5.79 -9.80
N MET A 76 3.85 -5.73 -8.95
CA MET A 76 3.78 -6.18 -7.55
C MET A 76 2.58 -5.55 -6.80
N SER A 77 2.29 -4.27 -7.07
CA SER A 77 1.14 -3.57 -6.49
C SER A 77 -0.19 -4.18 -6.94
N THR A 78 -0.30 -4.54 -8.23
CA THR A 78 -1.49 -5.20 -8.79
C THR A 78 -1.69 -6.57 -8.15
N ALA A 79 -0.63 -7.38 -8.05
CA ALA A 79 -0.68 -8.69 -7.40
C ALA A 79 -1.15 -8.56 -5.95
N HIS A 80 -0.58 -7.62 -5.18
CA HIS A 80 -1.02 -7.38 -3.81
C HIS A 80 -2.48 -6.94 -3.70
N ARG A 81 -2.99 -6.11 -4.62
CA ARG A 81 -4.40 -5.71 -4.64
C ARG A 81 -5.32 -6.90 -4.92
N TYR A 82 -4.99 -7.75 -5.89
CA TYR A 82 -5.74 -8.97 -6.17
C TYR A 82 -5.72 -9.93 -4.99
N MET A 83 -4.54 -10.18 -4.41
CA MET A 83 -4.39 -11.03 -3.23
C MET A 83 -5.20 -10.51 -2.04
N ARG A 84 -5.23 -9.19 -1.82
CA ARG A 84 -5.99 -8.56 -0.74
C ARG A 84 -7.50 -8.64 -0.99
N LEU A 85 -7.94 -8.34 -2.22
CA LEU A 85 -9.32 -8.51 -2.67
C LEU A 85 -9.82 -9.94 -2.39
N ALA A 86 -9.03 -10.95 -2.75
CA ALA A 86 -9.37 -12.35 -2.53
C ALA A 86 -9.37 -12.81 -1.06
N ARG A 87 -8.65 -12.09 -0.19
CA ARG A 87 -8.61 -12.38 1.26
C ARG A 87 -9.77 -11.74 2.00
N GLU A 88 -10.17 -10.54 1.58
CA GLU A 88 -11.19 -9.74 2.27
C GLU A 88 -12.59 -10.02 1.75
N ALA A 89 -12.74 -10.39 0.47
CA ALA A 89 -14.02 -10.81 -0.11
C ALA A 89 -14.13 -12.33 -0.11
N ALA A 90 -15.07 -12.88 0.66
CA ALA A 90 -15.34 -14.32 0.70
C ALA A 90 -15.89 -14.85 -0.63
N ASP A 91 -16.68 -14.04 -1.33
CA ASP A 91 -17.30 -14.36 -2.62
C ASP A 91 -17.28 -13.12 -3.53
N PRO A 92 -16.83 -13.22 -4.80
CA PRO A 92 -16.94 -12.12 -5.76
C PRO A 92 -18.39 -11.68 -6.01
N ALA A 93 -19.40 -12.53 -5.77
CA ALA A 93 -20.80 -12.18 -5.93
C ALA A 93 -21.24 -11.00 -5.02
N LEU A 94 -20.63 -10.88 -3.84
CA LEU A 94 -20.90 -9.79 -2.89
C LEU A 94 -20.45 -8.41 -3.39
N LEU A 95 -19.65 -8.39 -4.45
CA LEU A 95 -19.12 -7.18 -5.06
C LEU A 95 -19.65 -6.99 -6.50
N GLN A 96 -20.62 -7.81 -6.95
CA GLN A 96 -21.25 -7.65 -8.25
C GLN A 96 -21.85 -6.25 -8.43
N GLY A 97 -21.81 -5.77 -9.67
CA GLY A 97 -22.22 -4.42 -10.02
C GLY A 97 -21.21 -3.33 -9.65
N LEU A 98 -20.10 -3.68 -8.97
CA LEU A 98 -19.01 -2.74 -8.70
C LEU A 98 -17.90 -2.90 -9.74
N SER A 99 -17.36 -1.76 -10.17
CA SER A 99 -16.05 -1.76 -10.83
C SER A 99 -14.94 -2.17 -9.85
N LEU A 100 -13.81 -2.65 -10.37
CA LEU A 100 -12.62 -2.96 -9.56
C LEU A 100 -12.22 -1.82 -8.61
N ARG A 101 -12.28 -0.57 -9.09
CA ARG A 101 -11.94 0.60 -8.28
C ARG A 101 -12.90 0.79 -7.12
N GLN A 102 -14.21 0.63 -7.36
CA GLN A 102 -15.23 0.72 -6.31
C GLN A 102 -15.11 -0.43 -5.31
N ALA A 103 -14.86 -1.65 -5.79
CA ALA A 103 -14.59 -2.81 -4.93
C ALA A 103 -13.39 -2.55 -4.01
N TYR A 104 -12.28 -2.05 -4.56
CA TYR A 104 -11.12 -1.67 -3.76
C TYR A 104 -11.42 -0.57 -2.75
N ALA A 105 -12.14 0.48 -3.14
CA ALA A 105 -12.54 1.55 -2.22
C ALA A 105 -13.40 1.02 -1.07
N ARG A 106 -14.39 0.17 -1.36
CA ARG A 106 -15.25 -0.48 -0.37
C ARG A 106 -14.47 -1.32 0.64
N LEU A 107 -13.38 -1.95 0.19
CA LEU A 107 -12.50 -2.77 1.02
C LEU A 107 -11.34 -1.99 1.67
N GLY A 108 -11.26 -0.66 1.47
CA GLY A 108 -10.13 0.13 1.97
C GLY A 108 -8.78 -0.30 1.35
N ILE A 109 -8.81 -0.79 0.12
CA ILE A 109 -7.62 -1.13 -0.67
C ILE A 109 -7.19 0.12 -1.43
N ALA A 110 -6.06 0.70 -1.04
CA ALA A 110 -5.55 1.91 -1.67
C ALA A 110 -5.29 1.70 -3.17
N THR A 111 -6.11 2.37 -4.01
CA THR A 111 -5.99 2.34 -5.46
C THR A 111 -5.13 3.43 -6.03
N GLU A 112 -4.86 4.47 -5.22
CA GLU A 112 -4.10 5.62 -5.69
C GLU A 112 -2.78 5.14 -6.31
N PRO A 113 -2.46 5.61 -7.52
CA PRO A 113 -1.11 5.46 -8.00
C PRO A 113 -0.24 6.09 -6.92
N LYS A 114 0.66 5.30 -6.34
CA LYS A 114 1.79 5.85 -5.62
C LYS A 114 2.52 6.65 -6.69
N HIS A 115 2.19 7.94 -6.84
CA HIS A 115 2.99 8.88 -7.58
C HIS A 115 4.38 8.65 -7.01
N ARG A 116 5.21 7.93 -7.77
CA ARG A 116 6.64 8.07 -7.61
C ARG A 116 6.81 9.53 -7.92
N ALA A 117 6.97 10.31 -6.85
CA ALA A 117 7.35 11.70 -6.87
C ALA A 117 8.22 11.97 -8.10
N LEU A 118 7.55 12.38 -9.19
CA LEU A 118 8.13 13.19 -10.25
C LEU A 118 8.19 14.65 -9.78
N ASP A 119 7.60 14.94 -8.61
CA ASP A 119 7.69 16.20 -7.89
C ASP A 119 8.31 15.95 -6.53
N GLY A 120 9.43 16.62 -6.28
CA GLY A 120 10.30 16.45 -5.12
C GLY A 120 9.56 16.19 -3.82
N LYS A 121 9.64 14.95 -3.33
CA LYS A 121 9.72 14.80 -1.88
C LYS A 121 10.94 15.60 -1.47
N PRO A 122 10.85 16.64 -0.62
CA PRO A 122 12.06 17.12 0.02
C PRO A 122 12.63 15.88 0.69
N ALA A 123 13.78 15.42 0.20
CA ALA A 123 14.53 14.41 0.89
C ALA A 123 14.78 15.04 2.24
N LEU A 124 13.98 14.67 3.26
CA LEU A 124 14.22 15.10 4.62
C LEU A 124 15.71 14.87 4.82
N PRO A 125 16.47 15.91 5.18
CA PRO A 125 17.91 15.79 5.29
C PRO A 125 18.15 14.59 6.18
N LYS A 126 18.92 13.61 5.67
CA LYS A 126 19.18 12.39 6.42
C LYS A 126 19.64 12.84 7.81
N PRO A 127 18.97 12.38 8.89
CA PRO A 127 19.34 12.82 10.22
C PRO A 127 20.83 12.59 10.40
N PRO A 128 21.56 13.56 10.98
CA PRO A 128 23.00 13.45 11.18
C PRO A 128 23.37 12.12 11.82
N ALA A 129 24.54 11.57 11.47
CA ALA A 129 24.96 10.25 11.91
C ALA A 129 24.89 10.05 13.44
N HIS A 130 25.19 11.10 14.21
CA HIS A 130 25.11 11.08 15.68
C HIS A 130 23.67 10.89 16.19
N VAL A 131 22.66 11.47 15.52
CA VAL A 131 21.23 11.30 15.89
C VAL A 131 20.79 9.85 15.68
N LEU A 132 21.20 9.24 14.57
CA LEU A 132 20.90 7.85 14.27
C LEU A 132 21.60 6.90 15.26
N LEU A 133 22.86 7.18 15.59
CA LEU A 133 23.63 6.39 16.55
C LEU A 133 23.01 6.48 17.95
N ALA A 134 22.68 7.69 18.42
CA ALA A 134 22.03 7.91 19.70
C ALA A 134 20.67 7.19 19.77
N GLY A 135 19.85 7.29 18.73
CA GLY A 135 18.56 6.60 18.67
C GLY A 135 18.68 5.07 18.72
N LYS A 136 19.69 4.51 18.04
CA LYS A 136 20.00 3.07 18.11
C LYS A 136 20.46 2.66 19.51
N LEU A 137 21.34 3.45 20.13
CA LEU A 137 21.85 3.18 21.48
C LEU A 137 20.74 3.25 22.53
N ILE A 138 19.88 4.27 22.48
CA ILE A 138 18.72 4.40 23.38
C ILE A 138 17.78 3.20 23.25
N ARG A 139 17.50 2.76 22.01
CA ARG A 139 16.64 1.60 21.76
C ARG A 139 17.26 0.32 22.32
N PHE A 140 18.56 0.12 22.08
CA PHE A 140 19.31 -1.01 22.61
C PHE A 140 19.29 -1.04 24.14
N LEU A 141 19.59 0.09 24.79
CA LEU A 141 19.57 0.21 26.26
C LEU A 141 18.18 -0.07 26.85
N ARG A 142 17.11 0.45 26.23
CA ARG A 142 15.72 0.15 26.64
C ARG A 142 15.38 -1.32 26.52
N GLN A 143 15.84 -1.98 25.44
CA GLN A 143 15.61 -3.41 25.22
C GLN A 143 16.39 -4.28 26.22
N GLN A 144 17.63 -3.92 26.54
CA GLN A 144 18.46 -4.61 27.53
C GLN A 144 17.92 -4.45 28.95
N ASN A 145 17.44 -3.26 29.31
CA ASN A 145 16.87 -3.02 30.64
C ASN A 145 15.61 -3.86 30.89
N ARG A 146 14.86 -4.23 29.84
CA ARG A 146 13.72 -5.15 29.92
C ARG A 146 14.11 -6.63 30.09
N ARG A 147 15.37 -6.99 29.84
CA ARG A 147 15.88 -8.38 29.84
C ARG A 147 16.84 -8.68 31.00
N ARG A 148 16.94 -7.76 31.97
CA ARG A 148 18.10 -7.65 32.85
C ARG A 148 18.19 -8.79 33.87
N THR A 149 19.29 -9.54 33.83
CA THR A 149 19.90 -10.25 34.98
C THR A 149 21.11 -9.45 35.47
N ALA A 150 21.44 -9.55 36.77
CA ALA A 150 22.47 -8.72 37.43
C ALA A 150 23.85 -8.78 36.76
N HIS A 151 24.23 -9.92 36.17
CA HIS A 151 25.54 -10.10 35.53
C HIS A 151 25.68 -9.37 34.18
N VAL A 152 24.61 -9.29 33.39
CA VAL A 152 24.61 -8.61 32.07
C VAL A 152 24.69 -7.09 32.23
N ALA A 153 24.19 -6.57 33.35
CA ALA A 153 24.23 -5.16 33.69
C ALA A 153 25.66 -4.63 33.86
N VAL A 154 26.53 -5.38 34.54
CA VAL A 154 27.90 -4.97 34.86
C VAL A 154 28.77 -4.94 33.61
N ASN A 155 28.65 -5.96 32.74
CA ASN A 155 29.38 -6.00 31.47
C ASN A 155 28.95 -4.86 30.54
N CYS A 156 27.65 -4.55 30.46
CA CYS A 156 27.14 -3.45 29.65
C CYS A 156 27.67 -2.08 30.12
N ILE A 157 27.78 -1.85 31.43
CA ILE A 157 28.35 -0.61 31.98
C ILE A 157 29.84 -0.50 31.65
N ARG A 158 30.60 -1.60 31.79
CA ARG A 158 32.02 -1.64 31.45
C ARG A 158 32.26 -1.31 29.97
N ASP A 159 31.46 -1.87 29.07
CA ASP A 159 31.62 -1.67 27.62
C ASP A 159 31.22 -0.24 27.18
N LEU A 160 30.34 0.42 27.93
CA LEU A 160 29.91 1.80 27.67
C LEU A 160 30.75 2.87 28.37
N ALA A 161 31.57 2.49 29.35
CA ALA A 161 32.42 3.42 30.10
C ALA A 161 33.38 4.25 29.21
N PRO A 162 34.05 3.68 28.18
CA PRO A 162 34.90 4.47 27.28
C PRO A 162 34.09 5.48 26.46
N LEU A 163 32.90 5.10 26.01
CA LEU A 163 32.00 6.00 25.27
C LEU A 163 31.53 7.15 26.17
N TYR A 164 31.16 6.85 27.42
CA TYR A 164 30.78 7.87 28.39
C TYR A 164 31.92 8.85 28.69
N ALA A 165 33.15 8.37 28.87
CA ALA A 165 34.31 9.21 29.11
C ALA A 165 34.56 10.23 27.97
N GLN A 166 34.32 9.83 26.72
CA GLN A 166 34.45 10.71 25.56
C GLN A 166 33.28 11.71 25.42
N LEU A 167 32.07 11.32 25.84
CA LEU A 167 30.89 12.17 25.78
C LEU A 167 30.84 13.19 26.93
N ARG A 168 31.31 12.80 28.12
CA ARG A 168 31.29 13.62 29.35
C ARG A 168 31.76 15.07 29.16
N PRO A 169 32.95 15.35 28.60
CA PRO A 169 33.42 16.73 28.46
C PRO A 169 32.55 17.58 27.52
N LEU A 170 31.86 16.97 26.54
CA LEU A 170 30.97 17.69 25.62
C LEU A 170 29.74 18.25 26.34
N PHE A 171 29.29 17.59 27.40
CA PHE A 171 28.13 18.04 28.18
C PHE A 171 28.53 18.94 29.36
N GLU A 172 29.70 18.74 29.95
CA GLU A 172 30.19 19.54 31.09
C GLU A 172 30.77 20.90 30.66
N ASN A 173 31.42 20.99 29.48
CA ASN A 173 32.02 22.25 28.99
C ASN A 173 31.02 23.22 28.34
N THR A 174 29.77 22.80 28.11
CA THR A 174 28.73 23.68 27.54
C THR A 174 28.11 24.60 28.61
N SER A 175 28.35 24.30 29.89
CA SER A 175 27.85 25.06 31.05
C SER A 175 28.56 26.39 31.30
N GLU A 176 29.76 26.60 30.75
CA GLU A 176 30.57 27.80 31.00
C GLU A 176 30.38 28.91 29.94
N GLY A 177 29.55 28.69 28.92
CA GLY A 177 29.36 29.62 27.79
C GLY A 177 28.03 30.38 27.71
N VAL A 178 27.17 30.29 28.72
CA VAL A 178 25.89 31.03 28.76
C VAL A 178 25.85 31.97 29.96
N THR A 179 26.81 32.88 30.05
CA THR A 179 26.68 34.17 30.74
C THR A 179 27.75 35.13 30.24
N SER A 180 27.41 35.93 29.24
CA SER A 180 27.77 37.36 29.00
C SER A 180 27.64 37.68 27.52
#